data_AF-A0AAV6ZD96-F1
#
_entry.id   AF-A0AAV6ZD96-F1
#
_cell.length_a   1.000
_cell.length_b   1.000
_cell.length_c   1.000
_cell.angle_alpha   90.00
_cell.angle_beta   90.00
_cell.angle_gamma   90.00
#
_symmetry.space_group_name_H-M   'P 1'
#
loop_
_entity.id
_entity.type
_entity.pdbx_description
1 polymer ?
#
loop_
_entity_poly.entity_id
_entity_poly.type
_entity_poly.pdbx_seq_one_letter_code
_entity_poly.pdbx_strand_id
1 'polypeptide(L)'
;MEMDSSLADKEESCYDTAEAAFSDDDEEINSKSADNGKKREFRFHPIKEPIIEEPVDITPYLEQLEEPLREKVVSLQKESDMESQCELMQDIVEQILEDDFDAEQLSVLASCLQELFKAHFRGEVLPEEITEE
;
A
#
# COMPACT_ATOMS: atom_id res chain seq x y z
N MET A 1 54.80 55.76 -7.74
CA MET A 1 53.68 56.55 -8.26
C MET A 1 53.46 56.06 -9.67
N GLU A 2 52.57 55.07 -9.85
CA GLU A 2 51.19 55.21 -10.38
C GLU A 2 51.18 55.30 -11.91
N MET A 3 50.41 54.58 -12.72
CA MET A 3 49.50 53.42 -12.64
C MET A 3 49.51 52.86 -14.08
N ASP A 4 49.87 51.59 -14.27
CA ASP A 4 49.72 50.93 -15.57
C ASP A 4 48.35 50.27 -15.63
N SER A 5 47.45 50.83 -16.44
CA SER A 5 46.13 50.25 -16.71
C SER A 5 46.23 49.46 -18.02
N SER A 6 46.78 48.26 -17.90
CA SER A 6 46.74 47.24 -18.93
C SER A 6 45.36 46.59 -18.95
N LEU A 7 44.65 46.82 -20.05
CA LEU A 7 43.97 45.84 -20.89
C LEU A 7 43.41 44.58 -20.18
N ALA A 8 42.09 44.42 -20.30
CA ALA A 8 41.40 43.13 -20.48
C ALA A 8 41.75 41.99 -19.51
N ASP A 9 40.92 41.80 -18.49
CA ASP A 9 40.14 40.56 -18.36
C ASP A 9 39.15 40.73 -17.20
N LYS A 10 37.90 41.00 -17.56
CA LYS A 10 36.73 40.77 -16.71
C LYS A 10 36.21 39.48 -17.34
N GLU A 11 36.30 38.33 -16.71
CA GLU A 11 35.20 37.76 -15.93
C GLU A 11 35.55 36.30 -15.59
N GLU A 12 35.89 35.99 -14.34
CA GLU A 12 35.83 34.60 -13.85
C GLU A 12 35.01 34.59 -12.55
N SER A 13 33.70 34.74 -12.75
CA SER A 13 32.68 34.49 -11.73
C SER A 13 31.96 33.22 -12.15
N CYS A 14 32.27 32.12 -11.46
CA CYS A 14 31.77 30.77 -11.69
C CYS A 14 30.28 30.62 -11.34
N TYR A 15 29.40 31.36 -12.00
CA TYR A 15 27.96 31.08 -11.97
C TYR A 15 27.54 30.57 -13.35
N ASP A 16 27.41 29.25 -13.43
CA ASP A 16 26.62 28.59 -14.47
C ASP A 16 25.14 28.95 -14.22
N THR A 17 24.70 30.09 -14.75
CA THR A 17 23.29 30.38 -14.97
C THR A 17 22.89 29.82 -16.32
N ALA A 18 22.79 28.49 -16.39
CA ALA A 18 21.98 27.83 -17.40
C ALA A 18 20.49 28.20 -17.17
N GLU A 19 20.11 29.40 -17.58
CA GLU A 19 18.72 29.74 -17.85
C GLU A 19 18.27 28.84 -19.01
N ALA A 20 17.51 27.79 -18.69
CA ALA A 20 16.85 26.98 -19.69
C ALA A 20 15.79 27.83 -20.40
N ALA A 21 16.19 28.50 -21.49
CA ALA A 21 15.27 29.11 -22.42
C ALA A 21 14.57 27.99 -23.21
N PHE A 22 13.28 27.77 -22.93
CA PHE A 22 12.43 27.02 -23.85
C PHE A 22 12.39 27.79 -25.17
N SER A 23 12.80 27.14 -26.27
CA SER A 23 12.64 27.67 -27.61
C SER A 23 11.16 27.67 -27.96
N ASP A 24 10.51 28.81 -27.77
CA ASP A 24 9.19 29.15 -28.32
C ASP A 24 9.34 29.26 -29.85
N ASP A 25 9.30 28.11 -30.54
CA ASP A 25 9.13 28.04 -31.98
C ASP A 25 7.73 27.46 -32.24
N ASP A 26 6.79 28.39 -32.40
CA ASP A 26 5.39 28.15 -32.74
C ASP A 26 5.31 27.85 -34.24
N GLU A 27 5.17 26.58 -34.63
CA GLU A 27 4.64 26.22 -35.96
C GLU A 27 3.36 25.39 -35.86
N GLU A 28 2.28 26.11 -36.12
CA GLU A 28 0.92 25.69 -36.42
C GLU A 28 0.86 24.58 -37.51
N ILE A 29 0.12 23.51 -37.19
CA ILE A 29 -0.62 22.62 -38.09
C ILE A 29 0.04 22.12 -39.41
N ASN A 30 0.50 20.86 -39.39
CA ASN A 30 0.17 19.96 -40.49
C ASN A 30 -0.01 18.53 -39.99
N SER A 31 -1.26 18.19 -39.70
CA SER A 31 -1.72 16.81 -39.59
C SER A 31 -1.58 16.11 -40.95
N LYS A 32 -0.40 15.61 -41.28
CA LYS A 32 -0.17 14.66 -42.38
C LYS A 32 1.20 13.98 -42.26
N SER A 33 1.26 12.94 -41.43
CA SER A 33 2.12 11.78 -41.68
C SER A 33 1.39 10.53 -41.20
N ALA A 34 1.05 9.68 -42.17
CA ALA A 34 0.41 8.40 -41.98
C ALA A 34 1.48 7.38 -41.58
N ASP A 35 1.35 6.77 -40.39
CA ASP A 35 1.48 5.32 -40.18
C ASP A 35 0.97 4.97 -38.77
N ASN A 36 0.05 4.02 -38.68
CA ASN A 36 -0.61 3.51 -37.46
C ASN A 36 -1.47 4.46 -36.62
N GLY A 37 -2.68 4.70 -37.14
CA GLY A 37 -3.79 5.38 -36.46
C GLY A 37 -4.32 4.64 -35.22
N LYS A 38 -3.59 4.74 -34.10
CA LYS A 38 -4.14 4.63 -32.76
C LYS A 38 -3.53 5.76 -31.94
N LYS A 39 -4.17 6.94 -32.00
CA LYS A 39 -3.98 7.96 -30.97
C LYS A 39 -4.22 7.25 -29.65
N ARG A 40 -3.17 7.08 -28.84
CA ARG A 40 -3.29 6.44 -27.53
C ARG A 40 -4.21 7.33 -26.71
N GLU A 41 -5.48 6.94 -26.64
CA GLU A 41 -6.43 7.56 -25.74
C GLU A 41 -5.96 7.23 -24.32
N PHE A 42 -5.24 8.17 -23.70
CA PHE A 42 -5.03 8.17 -22.26
C PHE A 42 -6.36 8.54 -21.60
N ARG A 43 -7.30 7.61 -21.64
CA ARG A 43 -8.54 7.71 -20.88
C ARG A 43 -8.16 7.40 -19.44
N PHE A 44 -8.10 8.44 -18.61
CA PHE A 44 -8.01 8.26 -17.16
C PHE A 44 -9.17 7.37 -16.73
N HIS A 45 -8.84 6.18 -16.27
CA HIS A 45 -9.82 5.32 -15.61
C HIS A 45 -9.98 5.88 -14.20
N PRO A 46 -11.21 6.08 -13.71
CA PRO A 46 -11.44 6.46 -12.32
C PRO A 46 -10.69 5.47 -11.42
N ILE A 47 -9.92 6.00 -10.47
CA ILE A 47 -9.30 5.18 -9.42
C ILE A 47 -10.47 4.57 -8.64
N LYS A 48 -10.59 3.24 -8.67
CA LYS A 48 -11.61 2.52 -7.89
C LYS A 48 -11.37 2.88 -6.42
N GLU A 49 -12.39 3.43 -5.76
CA GLU A 49 -12.32 3.73 -4.33
C GLU A 49 -11.95 2.45 -3.57
N PRO A 50 -11.01 2.52 -2.61
CA PRO A 50 -10.74 1.38 -1.75
C PRO A 50 -12.05 1.00 -1.08
N ILE A 51 -12.49 -0.25 -1.26
CA ILE A 51 -13.64 -0.77 -0.57
C ILE A 51 -13.27 -0.72 0.92
N ILE A 52 -13.86 0.22 1.65
CA ILE A 52 -13.76 0.25 3.10
C ILE A 52 -14.63 -0.92 3.56
N GLU A 53 -14.00 -2.08 3.69
CA GLU A 53 -14.67 -3.26 4.20
C GLU A 53 -15.05 -2.97 5.66
N GLU A 54 -16.34 -2.96 5.95
CA GLU A 54 -16.81 -2.76 7.33
C GLU A 54 -16.18 -3.83 8.22
N PRO A 55 -15.67 -3.46 9.42
CA PRO A 55 -15.04 -4.41 10.30
C PRO A 55 -16.05 -5.50 10.66
N VAL A 56 -15.62 -6.75 10.48
CA VAL A 56 -16.45 -7.90 10.78
C VAL A 56 -16.91 -7.85 12.25
N ASP A 57 -18.22 -7.86 12.47
CA ASP A 57 -18.80 -7.85 13.81
C ASP A 57 -18.75 -9.25 14.44
N ILE A 58 -17.67 -9.51 15.16
CA ILE A 58 -17.46 -10.73 15.93
C ILE A 58 -17.89 -10.61 17.40
N THR A 59 -18.44 -9.46 17.82
CA THR A 59 -18.91 -9.20 19.19
C THR A 59 -19.69 -10.36 19.82
N PRO A 60 -20.66 -11.01 19.13
CA PRO A 60 -21.43 -12.11 19.74
C PRO A 60 -20.56 -13.31 20.14
N TYR A 61 -19.46 -13.57 19.44
CA TYR A 61 -18.54 -14.67 19.74
C TYR A 61 -17.49 -14.25 20.78
N LEU A 62 -17.04 -13.00 20.76
CA LEU A 62 -16.09 -12.44 21.74
C LEU A 62 -16.64 -12.45 23.16
N GLU A 63 -17.94 -12.21 23.36
CA GLU A 63 -18.56 -12.23 24.70
C GLU A 63 -18.62 -13.64 25.31
N GLN A 64 -18.52 -14.68 24.48
CA GLN A 64 -18.51 -16.08 24.89
C GLN A 64 -17.09 -16.62 25.12
N LEU A 65 -16.07 -15.94 24.60
CA LEU A 65 -14.68 -16.28 24.85
C LEU A 65 -14.26 -15.86 26.26
N GLU A 66 -13.61 -16.79 26.93
CA GLU A 66 -12.97 -16.53 28.21
C GLU A 66 -11.61 -15.85 28.05
N GLU A 67 -11.17 -15.16 29.10
CA GLU A 67 -9.81 -14.64 29.16
C GLU A 67 -8.84 -15.79 29.45
N PRO A 68 -7.65 -15.83 28.83
CA PRO A 68 -7.01 -14.76 28.06
C PRO A 68 -7.34 -14.70 26.55
N LEU A 69 -8.01 -15.72 26.00
CA LEU A 69 -8.21 -15.83 24.55
C LEU A 69 -8.96 -14.65 23.95
N ARG A 70 -9.98 -14.16 24.66
CA ARG A 70 -10.75 -12.99 24.25
C ARG A 70 -9.87 -11.77 23.97
N GLU A 71 -8.91 -11.46 24.84
CA GLU A 71 -8.04 -10.29 24.69
C GLU A 71 -7.16 -10.41 23.45
N LYS A 72 -6.63 -11.61 23.18
CA LYS A 72 -5.82 -11.88 21.99
C LYS A 72 -6.62 -11.76 20.70
N VAL A 73 -7.85 -12.28 20.67
CA VAL A 73 -8.74 -12.14 19.49
C VAL A 73 -9.15 -10.67 19.26
N VAL A 74 -9.39 -9.91 20.32
CA VAL A 74 -9.65 -8.45 20.21
C VAL A 74 -8.43 -7.72 19.66
N SER A 75 -7.23 -8.11 20.08
CA SER A 75 -5.98 -7.55 19.57
C SER A 75 -5.79 -7.88 18.10
N LEU A 76 -6.06 -9.13 17.72
CA LEU A 76 -6.02 -9.61 16.34
C LEU A 76 -7.00 -8.85 15.42
N GLN A 77 -8.20 -8.52 15.91
CA GLN A 77 -9.20 -7.76 15.14
C GLN A 77 -8.75 -6.30 14.89
N LYS A 78 -8.02 -5.70 15.83
CA LYS A 78 -7.55 -4.33 15.73
C LYS A 78 -6.27 -4.20 14.91
N GLU A 79 -5.52 -5.29 14.81
CA GLU A 79 -4.28 -5.31 14.07
C GLU A 79 -4.55 -5.25 12.57
N SER A 80 -3.85 -4.34 11.89
CA SER A 80 -3.96 -4.15 10.43
C SER A 80 -2.71 -4.62 9.69
N ASP A 81 -1.60 -4.75 10.40
CA ASP A 81 -0.35 -5.25 9.84
C ASP A 81 -0.37 -6.78 9.75
N MET A 82 -0.07 -7.33 8.56
CA MET A 82 -0.19 -8.77 8.31
C MET A 82 0.86 -9.59 9.07
N GLU A 83 2.06 -9.04 9.29
CA GLU A 83 3.11 -9.71 10.07
C GLU A 83 2.71 -9.81 11.54
N SER A 84 2.27 -8.69 12.11
CA SER A 84 1.78 -8.61 13.49
C SER A 84 0.53 -9.47 13.72
N GLN A 85 -0.38 -9.56 12.74
CA GLN A 85 -1.50 -10.50 12.77
C GLN A 85 -1.04 -11.96 12.82
N CYS A 86 0.03 -12.31 12.11
CA CYS A 86 0.57 -13.67 12.14
C CYS A 86 1.20 -14.00 13.50
N GLU A 87 1.92 -13.06 14.11
CA GLU A 87 2.47 -13.22 15.47
C GLU A 87 1.35 -13.44 16.50
N LEU A 88 0.29 -12.63 16.46
CA LEU A 88 -0.87 -12.77 17.34
C LEU A 88 -1.60 -14.11 17.11
N MET A 89 -1.72 -14.55 15.85
CA MET A 89 -2.30 -15.86 15.55
C MET A 89 -1.45 -16.99 16.13
N GLN A 90 -0.13 -16.91 16.03
CA GLN A 90 0.76 -17.93 16.58
C GLN A 90 0.62 -17.99 18.11
N ASP A 91 0.59 -16.84 18.78
CA ASP A 91 0.43 -16.73 20.23
C ASP A 91 -0.94 -17.27 20.72
N ILE A 92 -2.00 -17.15 19.90
CA ILE A 92 -3.30 -17.82 20.13
C ILE A 92 -3.14 -19.35 20.02
N VAL A 93 -2.46 -19.85 18.98
CA VAL A 93 -2.26 -21.30 18.77
C VAL A 93 -1.42 -21.92 19.88
N GLU A 94 -0.34 -21.26 20.30
CA GLU A 94 0.52 -21.71 21.40
C GLU A 94 -0.29 -21.82 22.69
N GLN A 95 -1.12 -20.82 22.99
CA GLN A 95 -1.97 -20.87 24.18
C GLN A 95 -2.98 -22.03 24.13
N ILE A 96 -3.62 -22.28 22.97
CA ILE A 96 -4.52 -23.44 22.80
C ILE A 96 -3.82 -24.77 23.10
N LEU A 97 -2.52 -24.86 22.81
CA LEU A 97 -1.74 -26.08 23.04
C LEU A 97 -1.23 -26.20 24.48
N GLU A 98 -1.01 -25.08 25.16
CA GLU A 98 -0.52 -25.05 26.55
C GLU A 98 -1.63 -25.17 27.59
N ASP A 99 -2.78 -24.52 27.37
CA ASP A 99 -3.92 -24.51 28.29
C ASP A 99 -4.96 -25.60 27.96
N ASP A 100 -5.61 -26.12 29.00
CA ASP A 100 -6.66 -27.14 28.88
C ASP A 100 -8.02 -26.48 28.62
N PHE A 101 -8.28 -26.15 27.35
CA PHE A 101 -9.58 -25.60 26.92
C PHE A 101 -10.60 -26.71 26.65
N ASP A 102 -11.82 -26.51 27.14
CA ASP A 102 -12.96 -27.34 26.78
C ASP A 102 -13.38 -27.14 25.31
N ALA A 103 -14.09 -28.14 24.79
CA ALA A 103 -14.52 -28.14 23.40
C ALA A 103 -15.50 -26.99 23.06
N GLU A 104 -16.22 -26.47 24.06
CA GLU A 104 -17.11 -25.32 23.88
C GLU A 104 -16.28 -24.06 23.62
N GLN A 105 -15.28 -23.75 24.46
CA GLN A 105 -14.35 -22.63 24.24
C GLN A 105 -13.64 -22.71 22.88
N LEU A 106 -13.14 -23.88 22.49
CA LEU A 106 -12.49 -24.06 21.19
C LEU A 106 -13.44 -23.83 20.01
N SER A 107 -14.71 -24.24 20.15
CA SER A 107 -15.72 -24.05 19.10
C SER A 107 -16.09 -22.57 18.90
N VAL A 108 -16.15 -21.81 20.00
CA VAL A 108 -16.40 -20.36 19.98
C VAL A 108 -15.21 -19.66 19.35
N LEU A 109 -13.98 -20.01 19.73
CA LEU A 109 -12.77 -19.46 19.15
C LEU A 109 -12.70 -19.72 17.64
N ALA A 110 -12.98 -20.94 17.21
CA ALA A 110 -13.02 -21.29 15.80
C ALA A 110 -14.05 -20.44 15.04
N SER A 111 -15.22 -20.20 15.63
CA SER A 111 -16.26 -19.33 15.05
C SER A 111 -15.80 -17.87 14.95
N CYS A 112 -15.12 -17.35 15.97
CA CYS A 112 -14.48 -16.02 15.95
C CYS A 112 -13.51 -15.88 14.78
N LEU A 113 -12.54 -16.81 14.67
CA LEU A 113 -11.49 -16.74 13.65
C LEU A 113 -12.06 -16.91 12.24
N GLN A 114 -13.06 -17.79 12.08
CA GLN A 114 -13.73 -17.99 10.79
C GLN A 114 -14.41 -16.72 10.29
N GLU A 115 -15.11 -16.01 11.18
CA GLU A 115 -15.81 -14.78 10.79
C GLU A 115 -14.78 -13.66 10.54
N LEU A 116 -13.75 -13.52 11.40
CA LEU A 116 -12.70 -12.50 11.26
C LEU A 116 -11.94 -12.61 9.92
N PHE A 117 -11.58 -13.82 9.48
CA PHE A 117 -10.84 -14.03 8.23
C PHE A 117 -11.73 -14.38 7.03
N LYS A 118 -13.06 -14.30 7.16
CA LYS A 118 -14.01 -14.71 6.11
C LYS A 118 -13.79 -14.01 4.77
N ALA A 119 -13.37 -12.75 4.81
CA ALA A 119 -13.05 -11.96 3.63
C ALA A 119 -11.71 -12.35 3.00
N HIS A 120 -10.70 -12.69 3.81
CA HIS A 120 -9.40 -13.18 3.33
C HIS A 120 -9.54 -14.45 2.49
N PHE A 121 -10.48 -15.33 2.83
CA PHE A 121 -10.76 -16.54 2.03
C PHE A 121 -11.57 -16.28 0.75
N ARG A 122 -12.18 -15.10 0.62
CA ARG A 122 -13.03 -14.73 -0.54
C ARG A 122 -12.33 -13.80 -1.53
N GLY A 123 -11.16 -13.26 -1.17
CA GLY A 123 -10.31 -12.49 -2.08
C GLY A 123 -9.74 -13.34 -3.23
N GLU A 124 -9.18 -12.67 -4.23
CA GLU A 124 -8.40 -13.35 -5.27
C GLU A 124 -7.16 -13.98 -4.62
N VAL A 125 -7.21 -15.30 -4.41
CA VAL A 125 -6.12 -16.08 -3.79
C VAL A 125 -4.85 -16.04 -4.63
N LEU A 126 -4.99 -15.80 -5.93
CA LEU A 126 -3.88 -15.65 -6.86
C LEU A 126 -3.60 -14.16 -7.09
N PRO A 127 -2.35 -13.71 -6.98
CA PRO A 127 -1.98 -12.37 -7.43
C PRO A 127 -2.27 -12.21 -8.93
N GLU A 128 -2.61 -10.99 -9.36
CA GLU A 128 -2.89 -10.68 -10.78
C GLU A 128 -1.70 -11.06 -11.70
N GLU A 129 -0.49 -11.04 -11.15
CA GLU A 129 0.73 -11.51 -11.81
C GLU A 129 1.43 -12.54 -10.93
N ILE A 130 1.61 -13.76 -11.44
CA ILE A 130 2.37 -14.82 -10.75
C ILE A 130 3.85 -14.55 -10.99
N THR A 131 4.51 -13.92 -10.03
CA THR A 131 5.97 -13.78 -10.03
C THR A 131 6.59 -14.92 -9.21
N GLU A 132 7.57 -15.63 -9.77
CA GLU A 132 8.42 -16.52 -8.97
C GLU A 132 9.29 -15.66 -8.04
N GLU A 133 9.08 -15.77 -6.73
CA GLU A 133 10.02 -15.33 -5.68
C GLU A 133 11.11 -16.37 -5.44
#